data_AF-F7JS55-F1
#
_entry.id   AF-F7JS55-F1
#
_cell.length_a   1.000
_cell.length_b   1.000
_cell.length_c   1.000
_cell.angle_alpha   90.00
_cell.angle_beta   90.00
_cell.angle_gamma   90.00
#
_symmetry.space_group_name_H-M   'P 1'
#
loop_
_entity.id
_entity.type
_entity.pdbx_description
1 polymer ?
#
loop_
_entity_poly.entity_id
_entity_poly.type
_entity_poly.pdbx_seq_one_letter_code
_entity_poly.pdbx_strand_id
1 'polypeptide(L)' 'MNIAMFLIGGLILLSFPFIVLEKSKKVKQENTEEAKKKFNLFLICMIPVPIIAFIFLWFGFKAFM' A
#
# COMPACT_ATOMS: atom_id res chain seq x y z
N MET A 1 12.85 19.61 1.44
CA MET A 1 12.18 18.79 0.40
C MET A 1 12.36 17.29 0.65
N ASN A 2 13.54 16.84 1.04
CA ASN A 2 13.84 15.40 1.17
C ASN A 2 13.22 14.71 2.40
N ILE A 3 13.12 15.38 3.54
CA ILE A 3 12.40 14.86 4.73
C ILE A 3 10.90 14.67 4.45
N ALA A 4 10.29 15.59 3.70
CA ALA A 4 8.88 15.48 3.32
C ALA A 4 8.63 14.23 2.46
N MET A 5 9.50 13.95 1.48
CA MET A 5 9.40 12.73 0.67
C MET A 5 9.57 11.45 1.50
N PHE A 6 10.50 11.45 2.46
CA PHE A 6 10.68 10.33 3.37
C PHE A 6 9.42 10.08 4.23
N LEU A 7 8.85 11.13 4.81
CA LEU A 7 7.62 11.04 5.60
C LEU A 7 6.42 10.58 4.76
N ILE A 8 6.26 11.12 3.55
CA ILE A 8 5.19 10.71 2.62
C ILE A 8 5.34 9.24 2.23
N GLY A 9 6.55 8.81 1.85
CA GLY A 9 6.84 7.41 1.52
C GLY A 9 6.57 6.47 2.70
N GLY A 10 6.99 6.85 3.91
CA GLY A 10 6.75 6.08 5.13
C GLY A 10 5.25 5.96 5.47
N LEU A 11 4.49 7.05 5.37
CA LEU A 11 3.05 7.05 5.63
C LEU A 11 2.26 6.17 4.64
N ILE A 12 2.63 6.22 3.35
CA ILE A 12 2.00 5.36 2.32
C ILE A 12 2.29 3.88 2.61
N LEU A 13 3.53 3.54 2.95
CA LEU A 13 3.93 2.17 3.30
C LEU A 13 3.20 1.64 4.54
N LEU A 14 3.01 2.48 5.56
CA LEU A 14 2.33 2.09 6.80
C LEU A 14 0.81 1.95 6.61
N SER A 15 0.18 2.79 5.80
CA SER A 15 -1.27 2.78 5.56
C SER A 15 -1.72 1.67 4.59
N PHE A 16 -0.88 1.30 3.63
CA PHE A 16 -1.18 0.25 2.66
C PHE A 16 -1.66 -1.08 3.26
N PRO A 17 -0.93 -1.72 4.21
CA PRO A 17 -1.37 -2.99 4.80
C PRO A 17 -2.69 -2.85 5.57
N PHE A 18 -2.96 -1.69 6.19
CA PHE A 18 -4.24 -1.43 6.86
C PHE A 18 -5.42 -1.43 5.88
N ILE A 19 -5.28 -0.77 4.72
CA ILE A 19 -6.31 -0.72 3.67
C ILE A 19 -6.58 -2.13 3.13
N VAL A 20 -5.53 -2.90 2.87
CA VAL A 20 -5.63 -4.29 2.40
C VAL A 20 -6.33 -5.17 3.44
N LEU A 21 -6.00 -5.01 4.73
CA LEU A 21 -6.59 -5.76 5.83
C LEU A 21 -8.09 -5.46 6.00
N GLU A 22 -8.50 -4.19 5.90
CA GLU A 22 -9.91 -3.81 5.98
C GLU A 22 -10.72 -4.40 4.82
N LYS A 23 -10.20 -4.30 3.60
CA LYS A 23 -10.80 -4.91 2.40
C LYS A 23 -10.89 -6.42 2.53
N SER A 24 -9.87 -7.10 3.05
CA SER A 24 -9.89 -8.55 3.19
C SER A 24 -10.93 -9.02 4.22
N LYS A 25 -11.14 -8.27 5.31
CA LYS A 25 -12.20 -8.53 6.29
C LYS A 25 -13.59 -8.43 5.66
N LYS A 26 -13.83 -7.39 4.86
CA LYS A 26 -15.10 -7.20 4.12
C LYS A 26 -15.36 -8.35 3.14
N VAL A 27 -14.34 -8.77 2.40
CA VAL A 27 -14.43 -9.89 1.45
C VAL A 27 -14.67 -11.21 2.18
N LYS A 28 -14.05 -11.43 3.35
CA LYS A 28 -14.28 -12.61 4.19
C LYS A 28 -15.71 -12.66 4.73
N GLN A 29 -16.32 -11.50 5.01
CA GLN A 29 -17.69 -11.39 5.49
C GLN A 29 -18.71 -11.64 4.37
N GLU A 30 -18.48 -11.13 3.16
CA GLU A 30 -19.34 -11.41 1.99
C GLU A 30 -19.22 -12.86 1.50
N ASN A 31 -18.04 -13.48 1.63
CA ASN A 31 -17.74 -14.88 1.31
C ASN A 31 -18.26 -15.38 -0.06
N THR A 32 -18.34 -14.50 -1.05
CA THR A 32 -18.70 -14.84 -2.43
C THR A 32 -17.45 -14.94 -3.31
N GLU A 33 -17.51 -15.81 -4.32
CA GLU A 33 -16.43 -15.96 -5.31
C GLU A 33 -16.19 -14.66 -6.10
N GLU A 34 -17.24 -13.87 -6.34
CA GLU A 34 -17.13 -12.58 -7.01
C GLU A 34 -16.38 -11.53 -6.16
N ALA A 35 -16.65 -11.48 -4.84
CA ALA A 35 -15.93 -10.60 -3.92
C ALA A 35 -14.44 -10.96 -3.84
N LYS A 36 -14.12 -12.27 -3.82
CA LYS A 36 -12.72 -12.74 -3.88
C LYS A 36 -12.04 -12.34 -5.19
N LYS A 37 -12.72 -12.47 -6.33
CA LYS A 37 -12.17 -12.06 -7.64
C LYS A 37 -11.90 -10.55 -7.70
N LYS A 38 -12.83 -9.73 -7.19
CA LYS A 38 -12.66 -8.27 -7.08
C LYS A 38 -11.51 -7.90 -6.14
N PHE A 39 -11.34 -8.63 -5.04
CA PHE A 39 -10.22 -8.43 -4.13
C PHE A 39 -8.86 -8.79 -4.76
N ASN A 40 -8.78 -9.90 -5.48
CA ASN A 40 -7.56 -10.26 -6.21
C ASN A 40 -7.21 -9.21 -7.28
N LEU A 41 -8.21 -8.70 -8.01
CA LEU A 41 -8.00 -7.61 -8.96
C LEU A 41 -7.51 -6.34 -8.25
N PHE A 42 -8.12 -5.99 -7.11
CA PHE A 42 -7.68 -4.87 -6.28
C PHE A 42 -6.24 -5.03 -5.83
N LEU A 43 -5.84 -6.21 -5.35
CA LEU A 43 -4.45 -6.49 -4.95
C LEU A 43 -3.49 -6.27 -6.12
N ILE A 44 -3.78 -6.84 -7.30
CA ILE A 44 -2.93 -6.71 -8.48
C ILE A 44 -2.76 -5.24 -8.89
N CYS A 45 -3.85 -4.46 -8.90
CA CYS A 45 -3.80 -3.03 -9.21
C CYS A 45 -3.05 -2.20 -8.16
N MET A 46 -2.97 -2.69 -6.92
CA MET A 46 -2.36 -1.99 -5.79
C MET A 46 -0.89 -2.38 -5.55
N ILE A 47 -0.37 -3.46 -6.17
CA ILE A 47 1.06 -3.84 -6.16
C ILE A 47 2.03 -2.68 -6.44
N PRO A 48 1.80 -1.77 -7.42
CA PRO A 48 2.76 -0.69 -7.68
C PRO A 48 2.86 0.34 -6.54
N VAL A 49 1.83 0.48 -5.70
CA VAL A 49 1.80 1.49 -4.63
C VAL A 49 2.91 1.31 -3.58
N PRO A 50 3.11 0.13 -2.96
CA PRO A 50 4.20 -0.08 -2.01
C PRO A 50 5.58 0.02 -2.67
N ILE A 51 5.71 -0.32 -3.96
CA ILE A 51 6.96 -0.19 -4.71
C ILE A 51 7.34 1.29 -4.86
N ILE A 52 6.39 2.13 -5.27
CA ILE A 52 6.59 3.57 -5.41
C ILE A 52 6.92 4.21 -4.05
N ALA A 53 6.20 3.81 -2.99
CA ALA A 53 6.48 4.27 -1.63
C ALA A 53 7.90 3.92 -1.17
N PHE A 54 8.39 2.72 -1.53
CA PHE A 54 9.75 2.27 -1.21
C PHE A 54 10.81 3.12 -1.93
N ILE A 55 10.57 3.49 -3.19
CA ILE A 55 11.46 4.38 -3.95
C ILE A 55 11.53 5.76 -3.29
N PHE A 56 10.38 6.33 -2.90
CA PHE A 56 10.36 7.62 -2.19
C PHE A 56 11.06 7.57 -0.84
N LEU A 57 10.89 6.47 -0.10
CA LEU A 57 11.60 6.25 1.16
C LEU A 57 13.12 6.20 0.94
N TRP A 58 13.58 5.46 -0.07
CA TRP A 58 15.01 5.34 -0.41
C TRP A 58 15.62 6.69 -0.83
N PHE A 59 14.90 7.45 -1.67
CA PHE A 59 15.35 8.78 -2.12
C PHE A 59 15.41 9.77 -0.96
N GLY A 60 14.42 9.73 -0.05
CA GLY A 60 14.38 10.54 1.15
C GLY A 60 15.46 10.13 2.17
N PHE A 61 15.76 8.84 2.30
CA PHE A 61 16.79 8.32 3.20
C PHE A 61 18.20 8.66 2.73
N LYS A 62 18.48 8.56 1.42
CA LYS A 62 19.77 8.97 0.83
C LYS A 62 20.11 10.43 1.10
N ALA A 63 19.11 11.27 1.30
CA ALA A 63 19.29 12.67 1.61
C ALA A 63 19.37 12.98 3.11
N PHE A 64 19.16 11.99 3.96
CA PHE A 64 19.28 12.11 5.41
C PHE A 64 20.68 11.67 5.89
N MET A 65 21.34 10.77 5.15
CA MET A 65 22.78 10.53 5.24
C MET A 65 23.57 11.60 4.47
#